data_AF-A0A3C1VF16-F1
#
_entry.id   AF-A0A3C1VF16-F1
#
_cell.length_a   1.000
_cell.length_b   1.000
_cell.length_c   1.000
_cell.angle_alpha   90.00
_cell.angle_beta   90.00
_cell.angle_gamma   90.00
#
_symmetry.space_group_name_H-M   'P 1'
#
loop_
_entity.id
_entity.type
_entity.pdbx_description
1 polymer ?
#
loop_
_entity_poly.entity_id
_entity_poly.type
_entity_poly.pdbx_seq_one_letter_code
_entity_poly.pdbx_strand_id
1 'polypeptide(L)'
;MSAIVSRLNIETTMPPLNQFKRFDVRDLIRRGVEPFPEIRKRVDALKPDDGLIVVAPFLPSPLIEKLNSEGFLSKIERGNGADWIIYFWRETA
;
A
#
# COMPACT_ATOMS: atom_id res chain seq x y z
N MET A 1 1.85 13.95 35.05
CA MET A 1 1.11 14.95 34.23
C MET A 1 0.68 14.24 32.96
N SER A 2 -0.64 14.09 32.80
CA SER A 2 -1.43 13.53 31.67
C SER A 2 -0.76 12.55 30.69
N ALA A 3 -1.07 11.26 30.72
CA ALA A 3 -2.32 10.64 30.25
C ALA A 3 -2.65 10.93 28.77
N ILE A 4 -2.09 10.10 27.88
CA ILE A 4 -2.78 9.60 26.69
C ILE A 4 -2.57 8.08 26.74
N VAL A 5 -3.28 7.42 27.65
CA VAL A 5 -4.44 6.59 27.32
C VAL A 5 -4.07 5.51 26.29
N SER A 6 -3.83 4.32 26.83
CA SER A 6 -4.13 3.04 26.21
C SER A 6 -5.29 3.15 25.24
N ARG A 7 -5.01 3.23 23.94
CA ARG A 7 -5.99 2.84 22.91
C ARG A 7 -5.64 1.42 22.52
N LEU A 8 -6.48 0.52 23.01
CA LEU A 8 -6.85 -0.80 22.55
C LEU A 8 -5.93 -1.49 21.54
N ASN A 9 -5.65 -2.76 21.82
CA ASN A 9 -5.59 -3.85 20.85
C ASN A 9 -6.62 -3.68 19.70
N ILE A 10 -6.31 -2.88 18.70
CA ILE A 10 -6.77 -3.16 17.35
C ILE A 10 -5.60 -3.92 16.76
N GLU A 11 -5.71 -5.25 16.67
CA GLU A 11 -4.89 -5.98 15.70
C GLU A 11 -5.27 -5.41 14.35
N THR A 12 -4.57 -4.38 13.90
CA THR A 12 -4.72 -3.84 12.56
C THR A 12 -4.34 -4.96 11.61
N THR A 13 -5.33 -5.77 11.25
CA THR A 13 -5.09 -7.09 10.68
C THR A 13 -4.88 -6.86 9.21
N MET A 14 -3.61 -6.74 8.82
CA MET A 14 -3.24 -6.82 7.42
C MET A 14 -3.95 -8.04 6.81
N PRO A 15 -4.65 -7.91 5.68
CA PRO A 15 -5.30 -9.03 5.05
C PRO A 15 -4.32 -10.18 4.83
N PRO A 16 -4.80 -11.44 4.77
CA PRO A 16 -3.92 -12.53 4.38
C PRO A 16 -3.39 -12.28 2.96
N LEU A 17 -2.13 -12.67 2.70
CA LEU A 17 -1.43 -12.32 1.46
C LEU A 17 -2.14 -12.79 0.19
N ASN A 18 -2.99 -13.81 0.28
CA ASN A 18 -3.81 -14.29 -0.84
C ASN A 18 -4.96 -13.34 -1.24
N GLN A 19 -5.31 -12.36 -0.40
CA GLN A 19 -6.29 -11.30 -0.71
C GLN A 19 -5.62 -10.04 -1.29
N PHE A 20 -4.30 -10.04 -1.40
CA PHE A 20 -3.59 -8.96 -2.06
C PHE A 20 -3.52 -9.18 -3.57
N LYS A 21 -4.00 -8.20 -4.33
CA LYS A 21 -3.82 -8.15 -5.78
C LYS A 21 -2.45 -7.53 -6.08
N ARG A 22 -1.65 -8.14 -6.95
CA ARG A 22 -0.33 -7.64 -7.32
C ARG A 22 -0.38 -6.76 -8.57
N PHE A 23 0.33 -5.64 -8.54
CA PHE A 23 0.48 -4.72 -9.66
C PHE A 23 1.94 -4.26 -9.79
N ASP A 24 2.59 -4.69 -10.87
CA ASP A 24 3.97 -4.30 -11.18
C ASP A 24 3.97 -3.05 -12.07
N VAL A 25 4.55 -1.96 -11.57
CA VAL A 25 4.58 -0.67 -12.28
C VAL A 25 5.93 -0.38 -12.94
N ARG A 26 6.91 -1.28 -12.81
CA ARG A 26 8.27 -1.07 -13.35
C ARG A 26 8.26 -0.90 -14.86
N ASP A 27 7.42 -1.66 -15.56
CA ASP A 27 7.27 -1.55 -17.01
C ASP A 27 6.55 -0.26 -17.43
N LEU A 28 5.61 0.26 -16.64
CA LEU A 28 4.97 1.56 -16.90
C LEU A 28 6.02 2.67 -16.83
N ILE A 29 6.80 2.68 -15.74
CA ILE A 29 7.85 3.66 -15.49
C ILE A 29 8.92 3.57 -16.58
N ARG A 30 9.35 2.36 -17.00
CA ARG A 30 10.33 2.18 -18.07
C ARG A 30 9.88 2.79 -19.39
N ARG A 31 8.57 2.80 -19.67
CA ARG A 31 7.98 3.41 -20.88
C ARG A 31 7.66 4.90 -20.72
N GLY A 32 7.99 5.51 -19.59
CA GLY A 32 7.63 6.91 -19.30
C GLY A 32 6.14 7.13 -19.03
N VAL A 33 5.39 6.08 -18.69
CA VAL A 33 3.97 6.16 -18.35
C VAL A 33 3.81 6.38 -16.85
N GLU A 34 3.02 7.38 -16.47
CA GLU A 34 2.73 7.67 -15.07
C GLU A 34 1.88 6.54 -14.44
N PRO A 35 2.32 5.92 -13.33
CA PRO A 35 1.63 4.78 -12.75
C PRO A 35 0.46 5.15 -11.82
N PHE A 36 0.44 6.39 -11.30
CA PHE A 36 -0.50 6.78 -10.24
C PHE A 36 -1.97 6.61 -10.64
N PRO A 37 -2.45 7.00 -11.84
CA PRO A 37 -3.84 6.80 -12.23
C PRO A 37 -4.27 5.32 -12.21
N GLU A 38 -3.37 4.41 -12.61
CA GLU A 38 -3.61 2.96 -12.61
C GLU A 38 -3.60 2.36 -11.20
N ILE A 39 -2.74 2.87 -10.32
CA ILE A 39 -2.73 2.50 -8.89
C ILE A 39 -4.04 2.98 -8.24
N ARG A 40 -4.42 4.25 -8.45
CA ARG A 40 -5.64 4.87 -7.93
C ARG A 40 -6.88 4.04 -8.26
N LYS A 41 -7.06 3.71 -9.54
CA LYS A 41 -8.17 2.86 -10.01
C LYS A 41 -8.25 1.52 -9.25
N ARG A 42 -7.10 0.93 -8.92
CA ARG A 42 -7.04 -0.37 -8.22
C ARG A 42 -7.32 -0.23 -6.73
N VAL A 43 -6.76 0.78 -6.07
CA VAL A 43 -7.02 1.02 -4.64
C VAL A 43 -8.45 1.45 -4.37
N ASP A 44 -9.10 2.16 -5.30
CA ASP A 44 -10.55 2.49 -5.24
C ASP A 44 -11.46 1.27 -5.39
N ALA A 45 -10.99 0.23 -6.07
CA ALA A 45 -11.74 -1.00 -6.31
C ALA A 45 -11.49 -2.08 -5.25
N LEU A 46 -10.71 -1.78 -4.20
CA LEU A 46 -10.47 -2.72 -3.10
C LEU A 46 -11.74 -2.91 -2.27
N LYS A 47 -12.03 -4.17 -1.94
CA LYS A 47 -13.01 -4.53 -0.91
C LYS A 47 -12.40 -4.33 0.49
N PRO A 48 -13.21 -4.26 1.56
CA PRO A 48 -12.70 -4.09 2.94
C PRO A 48 -11.57 -5.05 3.32
N ASP A 49 -11.61 -6.30 2.84
CA ASP A 49 -10.61 -7.34 3.16
C ASP A 49 -9.59 -7.58 2.05
N ASP A 50 -9.56 -6.73 1.02
CA ASP A 50 -8.58 -6.82 -0.06
C ASP A 50 -7.39 -5.88 0.20
N GLY A 51 -6.25 -6.22 -0.40
CA GLY A 51 -5.10 -5.33 -0.46
C GLY A 51 -4.54 -5.19 -1.87
N LEU A 52 -3.65 -4.21 -2.05
CA LEU A 52 -2.87 -4.01 -3.27
C LEU A 52 -1.38 -4.12 -2.96
N ILE A 53 -0.67 -4.99 -3.68
CA ILE A 53 0.80 -5.00 -3.73
C ILE A 53 1.25 -4.20 -4.94
N VAL A 54 2.05 -3.17 -4.74
CA VAL A 54 2.71 -2.39 -5.79
C VAL A 54 4.19 -2.76 -5.83
N VAL A 55 4.70 -3.12 -7.02
CA VAL A 55 6.14 -3.36 -7.25
C VAL A 55 6.71 -2.19 -8.02
N ALA A 56 7.69 -1.49 -7.44
CA ALA A 56 8.29 -0.29 -8.01
C ALA A 56 9.83 -0.41 -8.08
N PRO A 57 10.50 0.27 -9.02
CA PRO A 57 11.96 0.19 -9.17
C PRO A 57 12.74 1.09 -8.19
N PHE A 58 12.03 1.86 -7.36
CA PHE A 58 12.55 2.73 -6.31
C PHE A 58 11.46 2.95 -5.26
N LEU A 59 11.83 3.46 -4.07
CA LEU A 59 10.88 3.73 -2.98
C LEU A 59 9.90 4.83 -3.39
N PRO A 60 8.59 4.55 -3.52
CA PRO A 60 7.63 5.54 -3.98
C PRO A 60 7.08 6.36 -2.79
N SER A 61 7.94 7.06 -2.05
CA SER A 61 7.54 7.81 -0.83
C SER A 61 6.33 8.74 -1.05
N PRO A 62 6.23 9.54 -2.14
CA PRO A 62 5.07 10.41 -2.36
C PRO A 62 3.75 9.64 -2.50
N LEU A 63 3.77 8.46 -3.11
CA LEU A 63 2.58 7.59 -3.22
C LEU A 63 2.15 7.09 -1.84
N ILE A 64 3.12 6.65 -1.02
CA ILE A 64 2.89 6.10 0.31
C ILE A 64 2.28 7.19 1.20
N GLU A 65 2.89 8.37 1.25
CA GLU A 65 2.39 9.51 2.01
C GLU A 65 0.98 9.92 1.57
N LYS A 66 0.75 9.97 0.25
CA LYS A 66 -0.56 10.28 -0.32
C LYS A 66 -1.63 9.28 0.12
N LEU A 67 -1.42 7.99 -0.06
CA LEU A 67 -2.42 6.98 0.31
C LEU A 67 -2.60 6.86 1.83
N ASN A 68 -1.54 7.03 2.62
CA ASN A 68 -1.65 7.04 4.08
C ASN A 68 -2.50 8.23 4.56
N SER A 69 -2.36 9.41 3.95
CA SER A 69 -3.22 10.57 4.26
C SER A 69 -4.70 10.34 3.94
N GLU A 70 -5.01 9.36 3.09
CA GLU A 70 -6.38 8.98 2.69
C GLU A 70 -6.91 7.77 3.47
N GLY A 71 -6.22 7.38 4.54
CA GLY A 71 -6.62 6.30 5.45
C GLY A 71 -6.30 4.89 4.94
N PHE A 72 -5.38 4.75 3.98
CA PHE A 72 -4.74 3.46 3.74
C PHE A 72 -3.61 3.23 4.74
N LEU A 73 -3.33 1.97 5.00
CA LEU A 73 -2.18 1.49 5.73
C LEU A 73 -1.16 0.96 4.73
N SER A 74 0.12 1.00 5.10
CA SER A 74 1.19 0.55 4.23
C SER A 74 2.22 -0.30 4.95
N LYS A 75 2.68 -1.38 4.29
CA LYS A 75 3.87 -2.15 4.65
C LYS A 75 4.85 -2.06 3.49
N ILE A 76 6.13 -1.90 3.80
CA ILE A 76 7.19 -1.74 2.80
C ILE A 76 8.20 -2.87 2.99
N GLU A 77 8.55 -3.54 1.90
CA GLU A 77 9.58 -4.58 1.86
C GLU A 77 10.56 -4.31 0.72
N ARG A 78 11.79 -4.78 0.90
CA ARG A 78 12.78 -4.84 -0.18
C ARG A 78 12.45 -6.02 -1.11
N GLY A 79 12.38 -5.75 -2.41
CA GLY A 79 12.32 -6.77 -3.43
C GLY A 79 13.70 -7.27 -3.83
N ASN A 80 13.81 -7.79 -5.06
CA ASN A 80 15.10 -8.19 -5.61
C ASN A 80 15.86 -6.96 -6.16
N GLY A 81 17.15 -6.84 -5.86
CA GLY A 81 17.97 -5.71 -6.31
C GLY A 81 17.44 -4.35 -5.84
N ALA A 82 17.08 -3.48 -6.79
CA ALA A 82 16.56 -2.14 -6.52
C ALA A 82 15.03 -2.10 -6.31
N ASP A 83 14.34 -3.23 -6.47
CA ASP A 83 12.89 -3.29 -6.39
C ASP A 83 12.38 -3.03 -4.97
N TRP A 84 11.19 -2.44 -4.90
CA TRP A 84 10.43 -2.22 -3.69
C TRP A 84 9.06 -2.86 -3.82
N ILE A 85 8.61 -3.49 -2.74
CA ILE A 85 7.29 -4.12 -2.63
C ILE A 85 6.52 -3.36 -1.57
N ILE A 86 5.39 -2.77 -1.96
CA ILE A 86 4.55 -1.96 -1.08
C ILE A 86 3.18 -2.59 -1.01
N TYR A 87 2.72 -2.90 0.19
CA TYR A 87 1.39 -3.42 0.47
C TYR A 87 0.53 -2.26 0.93
N PHE A 88 -0.64 -2.07 0.32
CA PHE A 88 -1.65 -1.09 0.73
C PHE A 88 -2.95 -1.80 1.07
N TRP A 89 -3.58 -1.44 2.18
CA TRP A 89 -4.90 -1.95 2.59
C TRP A 89 -5.63 -0.91 3.44
N ARG A 90 -6.91 -1.14 3.75
CA ARG A 90 -7.65 -0.37 4.76
C ARG A 90 -7.90 -1.25 5.97
N GLU A 91 -8.05 -0.63 7.13
CA GLU A 91 -8.53 -1.37 8.31
C GLU A 91 -9.97 -1.83 8.05
N THR A 92 -10.22 -3.13 8.21
CA THR A 92 -11.58 -3.67 8.19
C THR A 92 -12.30 -3.19 9.46
N ALA A 93 -13.50 -2.62 9.29
CA ALA A 93 -14.35 -2.15 10.38
C ALA A 93 -15.05 -3.31 11.11
#